data_AF-A0A520ELP9-F1
#
_entry.id   AF-A0A520ELP9-F1
#
_cell.length_a   1.000
_cell.length_b   1.000
_cell.length_c   1.000
_cell.angle_alpha   90.00
_cell.angle_beta   90.00
_cell.angle_gamma   90.00
#
_symmetry.space_group_name_H-M   'P 1'
#
loop_
_entity.id
_entity.type
_entity.pdbx_description
1 polymer ?
#
loop_
_entity_poly.entity_id
_entity_poly.type
_entity_poly.pdbx_seq_one_letter_code
_entity_poly.pdbx_strand_id
1 'polypeptide(L)'
;FLTSKPGYRGKREPAKTTTGMRLGHLRGFFDRIIEWDYPDAPPRNPVFSGDMPIRDRPLPRFLGDADAAALLTAARALPDLFDRVAVEVLARTGLRKGEFLGLTRDAITVIGDARWLRTPIGKLHTDRYIPLHPRVEELLQQWLCAHPTQPGNSTLMFTDRGRPIPGRRVDYAVYAAAGAAGIGHVTPHQLRHTLATQAINRGMSLEAVAALLGHSSLSMTLTYARISDRTVADEYFAVTTQIEALYAKTEVSLPAATEGPNMRRLRGESTRLLGNGHCTRPAVLDCRYETICETCTHFATSEDHRQRLTNQLDNATERDEPRRKTVYLELLTRLDRPHI
;
A
#
# COMPACT_ATOMS: atom_id res chain seq x y z
N PHE A 1 -11.07 29.40 -8.16
CA PHE A 1 -10.92 30.88 -8.11
C PHE A 1 -11.19 31.51 -6.72
N LEU A 2 -11.51 30.74 -5.67
CA LEU A 2 -11.49 31.21 -4.26
C LEU A 2 -10.32 30.65 -3.44
N THR A 3 -9.71 29.56 -3.89
CA THR A 3 -8.60 28.86 -3.24
C THR A 3 -7.26 29.59 -3.35
N SER A 4 -7.08 30.44 -4.35
CA SER A 4 -5.86 31.21 -4.64
C SER A 4 -5.84 32.62 -4.01
N LYS A 5 -6.85 32.96 -3.19
CA LYS A 5 -6.93 34.27 -2.54
C LYS A 5 -6.23 34.20 -1.17
N PRO A 6 -5.25 35.08 -0.88
CA PRO A 6 -4.55 35.07 0.39
C PRO A 6 -5.53 35.34 1.54
N GLY A 7 -5.40 34.62 2.65
CA GLY A 7 -6.21 34.86 3.84
C GLY A 7 -5.95 36.23 4.45
N TYR A 8 -6.88 36.72 5.29
CA TYR A 8 -6.87 38.03 5.97
C TYR A 8 -5.54 38.47 6.63
N ARG A 9 -4.64 37.53 6.95
CA ARG A 9 -3.31 37.83 7.53
C ARG A 9 -2.13 37.73 6.55
N GLY A 10 -2.38 37.65 5.25
CA GLY A 10 -1.38 37.84 4.18
C GLY A 10 -0.18 36.89 4.13
N LYS A 11 -0.03 35.92 5.05
CA LYS A 11 1.25 35.20 5.23
C LYS A 11 1.28 33.73 4.82
N ARG A 12 0.19 33.14 4.34
CA ARG A 12 0.16 31.79 3.72
C ARG A 12 -1.22 31.51 3.17
N GLU A 13 -1.29 30.80 2.05
CA GLU A 13 -2.53 30.18 1.62
C GLU A 13 -3.02 29.21 2.71
N PRO A 14 -4.31 29.24 3.07
CA PRO A 14 -4.85 28.30 4.05
C PRO A 14 -4.72 26.86 3.55
N ALA A 15 -4.37 25.94 4.45
CA ALA A 15 -4.33 24.51 4.12
C ALA A 15 -5.67 24.06 3.51
N LYS A 16 -5.63 23.12 2.55
CA LYS A 16 -6.83 22.60 1.87
C LYS A 16 -7.93 22.14 2.85
N THR A 17 -7.54 21.57 3.99
CA THR A 17 -8.45 21.19 5.09
C THR A 17 -9.18 22.41 5.66
N THR A 18 -8.47 23.50 5.94
CA THR A 18 -9.03 24.75 6.46
C THR A 18 -9.96 25.40 5.44
N THR A 19 -9.57 25.43 4.17
CA THR A 19 -10.40 25.95 3.08
C THR A 19 -11.68 25.14 2.93
N GLY A 20 -11.58 23.81 2.92
CA GLY A 20 -12.75 22.92 2.87
C GLY A 20 -13.67 23.05 4.09
N MET A 21 -13.12 23.28 5.29
CA MET A 21 -13.93 23.54 6.49
C MET A 21 -14.70 24.86 6.38
N ARG A 22 -14.03 25.94 5.94
CA ARG A 22 -14.66 27.26 5.75
C ARG A 22 -15.76 27.23 4.69
N LEU A 23 -15.51 26.60 3.55
CA LEU A 23 -16.52 26.40 2.51
C LEU A 23 -17.68 25.54 3.01
N GLY A 24 -17.41 24.53 3.85
CA GLY A 24 -18.45 23.75 4.53
C GLY A 24 -19.32 24.60 5.45
N HIS A 25 -18.74 25.52 6.23
CA HIS A 25 -19.49 26.46 7.06
C HIS A 25 -20.35 27.42 6.21
N LEU A 26 -19.79 27.96 5.12
CA LEU A 26 -20.55 28.83 4.20
C LEU A 26 -21.70 28.07 3.55
N ARG A 27 -21.45 26.85 3.08
CA ARG A 27 -22.48 25.98 2.52
C ARG A 27 -23.60 25.76 3.52
N GLY A 28 -23.28 25.38 4.76
CA GLY A 28 -24.26 25.18 5.83
C GLY A 28 -25.03 26.46 6.18
N PHE A 29 -24.36 27.62 6.21
CA PHE A 29 -25.01 28.92 6.40
C PHE A 29 -26.04 29.20 5.29
N PHE A 30 -25.63 29.06 4.02
CA PHE A 30 -26.54 29.26 2.89
C PHE A 30 -27.69 28.25 2.88
N ASP A 31 -27.43 26.98 3.19
CA ASP A 31 -28.47 25.97 3.34
C ASP A 31 -29.50 26.37 4.42
N ARG A 32 -29.05 26.88 5.57
CA ARG A 32 -29.95 27.31 6.65
C ARG A 32 -30.78 28.54 6.30
N ILE A 33 -30.19 29.59 5.73
CA ILE A 33 -30.96 30.81 5.41
C ILE A 33 -31.97 30.59 4.28
N ILE A 34 -31.67 29.67 3.35
CA ILE A 34 -32.61 29.24 2.31
C ILE A 34 -33.74 28.41 2.94
N GLU A 35 -33.40 27.44 3.80
CA GLU A 35 -34.39 26.60 4.51
C GLU A 35 -35.33 27.42 5.39
N TRP A 36 -34.85 28.51 5.97
CA TRP A 36 -35.63 29.41 6.84
C TRP A 36 -36.31 30.56 6.08
N ASP A 37 -36.27 30.56 4.75
CA ASP A 37 -36.90 31.56 3.88
C ASP A 37 -36.53 33.01 4.26
N TYR A 38 -35.24 33.24 4.51
CA TYR A 38 -34.77 34.56 4.87
C TYR A 38 -34.96 35.53 3.67
N PRO A 39 -35.41 36.78 3.87
CA PRO A 39 -35.81 37.68 2.78
C PRO A 39 -34.73 37.90 1.69
N ASP A 40 -33.45 37.93 2.09
CA ASP A 40 -32.31 38.14 1.19
C ASP A 40 -31.56 36.83 0.85
N ALA A 41 -32.18 35.66 1.10
CA ALA A 41 -31.55 34.38 0.79
C ALA A 41 -31.40 34.20 -0.73
N PRO A 42 -30.25 33.68 -1.20
CA PRO A 42 -30.10 33.37 -2.62
C PRO A 42 -31.04 32.22 -3.02
N PRO A 43 -31.50 32.15 -4.28
CA PRO A 43 -32.46 31.13 -4.72
C PRO A 43 -31.90 29.70 -4.68
N ARG A 44 -30.57 29.56 -4.58
CA ARG A 44 -29.86 28.29 -4.39
C ARG A 44 -28.55 28.54 -3.66
N ASN A 45 -28.01 27.49 -3.04
CA ASN A 45 -26.71 27.57 -2.38
C ASN A 45 -25.61 27.92 -3.41
N PRO A 46 -24.85 29.01 -3.19
CA PRO A 46 -23.79 29.42 -4.12
C PRO A 46 -22.50 28.58 -3.97
N VAL A 47 -22.40 27.71 -2.96
CA VAL A 47 -21.25 26.82 -2.75
C VAL A 47 -21.55 25.44 -3.36
N PHE A 48 -20.90 25.15 -4.48
CA PHE A 48 -21.07 23.89 -5.20
C PHE A 48 -20.11 22.82 -4.71
N SER A 49 -20.45 21.56 -5.00
CA SER A 49 -19.59 20.40 -4.72
C SER A 49 -18.20 20.55 -5.35
N GLY A 50 -18.13 21.15 -6.54
CA GLY A 50 -16.88 21.39 -7.27
C GLY A 50 -16.01 22.51 -6.69
N ASP A 51 -16.56 23.38 -5.84
CA ASP A 51 -15.78 24.41 -5.14
C ASP A 51 -14.98 23.82 -3.97
N MET A 52 -15.36 22.63 -3.51
CA MET A 52 -14.69 21.96 -2.41
C MET A 52 -13.30 21.48 -2.86
N PRO A 53 -12.22 21.86 -2.13
CA PRO A 53 -10.89 21.42 -2.49
C PRO A 53 -10.78 19.90 -2.36
N ILE A 54 -10.16 19.25 -3.35
CA ILE A 54 -9.75 17.85 -3.24
C ILE A 54 -8.80 17.76 -2.04
N ARG A 55 -9.23 17.06 -1.00
CA ARG A 55 -8.48 16.93 0.24
C ARG A 55 -7.40 15.87 0.06
N ASP A 56 -6.15 16.29 0.20
CA ASP A 56 -5.05 15.36 0.35
C ASP A 56 -5.28 14.54 1.62
N ARG A 57 -5.10 13.22 1.53
CA ARG A 57 -5.24 12.29 2.66
C ARG A 57 -3.85 11.71 2.97
N PRO A 58 -2.93 12.52 3.54
CA PRO A 58 -1.63 12.01 3.93
C PRO A 58 -1.82 10.93 5.00
N LEU A 59 -0.94 9.93 4.99
CA LEU A 59 -0.93 8.91 6.04
C LEU A 59 -0.77 9.59 7.40
N PRO A 60 -1.52 9.15 8.43
CA PRO A 60 -1.34 9.62 9.79
C PRO A 60 0.13 9.53 10.21
N ARG A 61 0.62 10.59 10.86
CA ARG A 61 1.94 10.56 11.48
C ARG A 61 1.84 9.70 12.74
N PHE A 62 2.66 8.68 12.84
CA PHE A 62 2.81 7.81 14.00
C PHE A 62 4.31 7.70 14.34
N LEU A 63 4.62 7.18 15.53
CA LEU A 63 5.99 6.92 15.95
C LEU A 63 6.41 5.51 15.51
N GLY A 64 7.62 5.36 14.99
CA GLY A 64 8.21 4.04 14.81
C GLY A 64 8.39 3.32 16.14
N ASP A 65 8.57 2.00 16.10
CA ASP A 65 8.67 1.18 17.33
C ASP A 65 9.84 1.64 18.24
N ALA A 66 10.97 2.03 17.64
CA ALA A 66 12.11 2.56 18.38
C ALA A 66 11.78 3.89 19.09
N ASP A 67 11.17 4.84 18.38
CA ASP A 67 10.78 6.15 18.93
C ASP A 67 9.70 6.01 20.01
N ALA A 68 8.74 5.11 19.79
CA ALA A 68 7.68 4.83 20.77
C ALA A 68 8.27 4.23 22.06
N ALA A 69 9.23 3.31 21.94
CA ALA A 69 9.94 2.73 23.08
C ALA A 69 10.80 3.77 23.81
N ALA A 70 11.53 4.62 23.07
CA ALA A 70 12.32 5.71 23.63
C ALA A 70 11.42 6.71 24.38
N LEU A 71 10.28 7.09 23.81
CA LEU A 71 9.30 7.97 24.44
C LEU A 71 8.79 7.40 25.77
N LEU A 72 8.35 6.14 25.78
CA LEU A 72 7.83 5.51 26.99
C LEU A 72 8.92 5.36 28.07
N THR A 73 10.16 5.10 27.66
CA THR A 73 11.30 5.01 28.57
C THR A 73 11.60 6.36 29.20
N ALA A 74 11.67 7.42 28.39
CA ALA A 74 11.90 8.78 28.85
C ALA A 74 10.74 9.28 29.74
N ALA A 75 9.49 8.98 29.37
CA ALA A 75 8.31 9.34 30.15
C ALA A 75 8.37 8.81 31.57
N ARG A 76 8.82 7.57 31.77
CA ARG A 76 8.94 6.94 33.10
C ARG A 76 9.96 7.62 34.02
N ALA A 77 10.97 8.26 33.44
CA ALA A 77 12.00 8.99 34.17
C ALA A 77 11.59 10.45 34.47
N LEU A 78 10.43 10.92 33.97
CA LEU A 78 9.98 12.28 34.26
C LEU A 78 9.69 12.46 35.76
N PRO A 79 10.08 13.60 36.35
CA PRO A 79 9.90 13.85 37.78
C PRO A 79 8.41 13.96 38.15
N ASP A 80 7.62 14.57 37.27
CA ASP A 80 6.21 14.80 37.51
C ASP A 80 5.38 13.52 37.34
N LEU A 81 4.49 13.24 38.31
CA LEU A 81 3.65 12.05 38.27
C LEU A 81 2.56 12.14 37.19
N PHE A 82 1.97 13.33 36.98
CA PHE A 82 0.96 13.50 35.95
C PHE A 82 1.54 13.22 34.56
N ASP A 83 2.75 13.70 34.29
CA ASP A 83 3.39 13.50 32.99
C ASP A 83 3.65 12.02 32.70
N ARG A 84 4.14 11.27 33.71
CA ARG A 84 4.28 9.81 33.65
C ARG A 84 2.96 9.11 33.33
N VAL A 85 1.91 9.43 34.09
CA VAL A 85 0.59 8.80 33.94
C VAL A 85 -0.02 9.15 32.58
N ALA A 86 -0.01 10.43 32.20
CA ALA A 86 -0.60 10.90 30.96
C ALA A 86 0.01 10.21 29.74
N VAL A 87 1.33 10.13 29.65
CA VAL A 87 2.01 9.51 28.50
C VAL A 87 1.78 8.01 28.46
N GLU A 88 1.96 7.29 29.58
CA GLU A 88 1.82 5.83 29.61
C GLU A 88 0.36 5.40 29.35
N VAL A 89 -0.63 6.09 29.93
CA VAL A 89 -2.06 5.81 29.68
C VAL A 89 -2.40 6.07 28.22
N LEU A 90 -2.07 7.24 27.67
CA LEU A 90 -2.42 7.58 26.29
C LEU A 90 -1.79 6.62 25.28
N ALA A 91 -0.52 6.25 25.48
CA ALA A 91 0.20 5.35 24.59
C ALA A 91 -0.35 3.91 24.61
N ARG A 92 -0.84 3.43 25.77
CA ARG A 92 -1.29 2.03 25.92
C ARG A 92 -2.79 1.83 25.73
N THR A 93 -3.59 2.87 25.91
CA THR A 93 -5.06 2.79 25.79
C THR A 93 -5.58 3.43 24.51
N GLY A 94 -4.79 4.30 23.88
CA GLY A 94 -5.19 5.02 22.68
C GLY A 94 -6.32 6.03 22.91
N LEU A 95 -6.58 6.43 24.16
CA LEU A 95 -7.60 7.42 24.49
C LEU A 95 -7.37 8.74 23.75
N ARG A 96 -8.46 9.41 23.36
CA ARG A 96 -8.37 10.82 22.95
C ARG A 96 -8.04 11.67 24.18
N LYS A 97 -7.34 12.80 23.98
CA LYS A 97 -7.04 13.77 25.06
C LYS A 97 -8.27 14.14 25.90
N GLY A 98 -9.40 14.39 25.24
CA GLY A 98 -10.66 14.72 25.93
C GLY A 98 -11.26 13.54 26.69
N GLU A 99 -11.08 12.31 26.21
CA GLU A 99 -11.53 11.10 26.92
C GLU A 99 -10.66 10.85 28.15
N PHE A 100 -9.33 10.97 28.01
CA PHE A 100 -8.39 10.85 29.13
C PHE A 100 -8.72 11.83 30.27
N LEU A 101 -8.91 13.12 29.95
CA LEU A 101 -9.27 14.13 30.95
C LEU A 101 -10.69 13.99 31.49
N GLY A 102 -11.57 13.30 30.74
CA GLY A 102 -12.94 13.00 31.13
C GLY A 102 -13.10 11.72 31.95
N LEU A 103 -12.01 10.98 32.22
CA LEU A 103 -12.07 9.80 33.07
C LEU A 103 -12.50 10.19 34.49
N THR A 104 -13.46 9.46 35.03
CA THR A 104 -13.94 9.59 36.41
C THR A 104 -13.13 8.70 37.34
N ARG A 105 -13.12 8.99 38.65
CA ARG A 105 -12.35 8.21 39.63
C ARG A 105 -12.77 6.74 39.73
N ASP A 106 -14.02 6.42 39.37
CA ASP A 106 -14.61 5.08 39.32
C ASP A 106 -14.48 4.40 37.93
N ALA A 107 -13.70 4.98 37.01
CA ALA A 107 -13.55 4.45 35.65
C ALA A 107 -12.86 3.07 35.61
N ILE A 108 -12.11 2.68 36.64
CA ILE A 108 -11.48 1.36 36.72
C ILE A 108 -12.50 0.35 37.24
N THR A 109 -12.78 -0.67 36.44
CA THR A 109 -13.72 -1.75 36.78
C THR A 109 -13.04 -3.11 36.70
N VAL A 110 -13.66 -4.10 37.33
CA VAL A 110 -13.21 -5.49 37.34
C VAL A 110 -14.21 -6.33 36.56
N ILE A 111 -13.74 -7.03 35.53
CA ILE A 111 -14.56 -7.96 34.75
C ILE A 111 -13.82 -9.30 34.71
N GLY A 112 -14.36 -10.29 35.42
CA GLY A 112 -13.64 -11.52 35.74
C GLY A 112 -12.40 -11.22 36.58
N ASP A 113 -11.26 -11.79 36.19
CA ASP A 113 -9.97 -11.55 36.87
C ASP A 113 -9.19 -10.36 36.29
N ALA A 114 -9.70 -9.72 35.24
CA ALA A 114 -9.02 -8.64 34.54
C ALA A 114 -9.55 -7.26 34.95
N ARG A 115 -8.65 -6.27 34.91
CA ARG A 115 -8.95 -4.86 35.16
C ARG A 115 -9.20 -4.15 33.85
N TRP A 116 -10.26 -3.36 33.82
CA TRP A 116 -10.72 -2.66 32.62
C TRP A 116 -10.92 -1.19 32.93
N LEU A 117 -10.67 -0.35 31.93
CA LEU A 117 -10.95 1.07 31.96
C LEU A 117 -12.23 1.34 31.19
N ARG A 118 -13.26 1.76 31.89
CA ARG A 118 -14.50 2.26 31.30
C ARG A 118 -14.26 3.69 30.83
N THR A 119 -14.40 3.94 29.54
CA THR A 119 -14.39 5.30 29.00
C THR A 119 -15.83 5.79 28.92
N PRO A 120 -16.24 6.78 29.73
CA PRO A 120 -17.64 7.23 29.78
C PRO A 120 -18.06 7.92 28.47
N ILE A 121 -19.37 7.95 28.26
CA ILE A 121 -20.07 8.58 27.12
C ILE A 121 -19.54 9.99 26.83
N GLY A 122 -18.59 10.09 25.89
CA GLY A 122 -18.23 11.32 25.22
C GLY A 122 -19.10 11.58 23.99
N LYS A 123 -18.62 12.41 23.05
CA LYS A 123 -19.25 12.72 21.75
C LYS A 123 -19.63 11.51 20.87
N LEU A 124 -19.32 10.28 21.29
CA LEU A 124 -19.58 9.03 20.58
C LEU A 124 -20.83 8.29 21.08
N HIS A 125 -21.52 8.78 22.11
CA HIS A 125 -22.78 8.22 22.63
C HIS A 125 -22.73 6.71 23.02
N THR A 126 -21.53 6.13 23.17
CA THR A 126 -21.33 4.69 23.45
C THR A 126 -20.20 4.51 24.45
N ASP A 127 -20.45 3.75 25.53
CA ASP A 127 -19.42 3.31 26.47
C ASP A 127 -18.52 2.26 25.83
N ARG A 128 -17.23 2.26 26.18
CA ARG A 128 -16.32 1.17 25.83
C ARG A 128 -15.41 0.82 26.99
N TYR A 129 -15.00 -0.45 27.00
CA TYR A 129 -14.09 -1.01 27.98
C TYR A 129 -12.74 -1.31 27.32
N ILE A 130 -11.67 -0.83 27.93
CA ILE A 130 -10.30 -1.04 27.48
C ILE A 130 -9.58 -1.90 28.51
N PRO A 131 -9.00 -3.05 28.13
CA PRO A 131 -8.26 -3.87 29.08
C PRO A 131 -7.03 -3.10 29.55
N LEU A 132 -6.80 -3.06 30.88
CA LEU A 132 -5.68 -2.35 31.46
C LEU A 132 -4.46 -3.27 31.55
N HIS A 133 -3.34 -2.77 31.03
CA HIS A 133 -2.04 -3.35 31.32
C HIS A 133 -1.70 -3.11 32.81
N PRO A 134 -1.14 -4.08 33.55
CA PRO A 134 -0.86 -3.96 34.99
C PRO A 134 -0.10 -2.68 35.36
N ARG A 135 0.92 -2.33 34.56
CA ARG A 135 1.68 -1.08 34.74
C ARG A 135 0.83 0.20 34.69
N VAL A 136 -0.21 0.22 33.85
CA VAL A 136 -1.12 1.38 33.76
C VAL A 136 -2.00 1.45 34.99
N GLU A 137 -2.50 0.31 35.47
CA GLU A 137 -3.25 0.23 36.71
C GLU A 137 -2.41 0.74 37.90
N GLU A 138 -1.17 0.27 38.05
CA GLU A 138 -0.24 0.73 39.10
C GLU A 138 -0.08 2.26 39.08
N LEU A 139 0.15 2.84 37.90
CA LEU A 139 0.33 4.29 37.75
C LEU A 139 -0.95 5.07 38.06
N LEU A 140 -2.11 4.58 37.65
CA LEU A 140 -3.40 5.19 37.96
C LEU A 140 -3.69 5.13 39.46
N GLN A 141 -3.39 4.01 40.12
CA GLN A 141 -3.52 3.88 41.57
C GLN A 141 -2.57 4.83 42.31
N GLN A 142 -1.30 4.92 41.90
CA GLN A 142 -0.34 5.88 42.45
C GLN A 142 -0.86 7.32 42.34
N TRP A 143 -1.42 7.68 41.17
CA TRP A 143 -2.03 9.00 40.96
C TRP A 143 -3.20 9.26 41.92
N LEU A 144 -4.12 8.31 42.04
CA LEU A 144 -5.30 8.42 42.90
C LEU A 144 -4.91 8.53 44.39
N CYS A 145 -3.90 7.77 44.83
CA CYS A 145 -3.38 7.85 46.20
C CYS A 145 -2.72 9.19 46.49
N ALA A 146 -1.97 9.76 45.53
CA ALA A 146 -1.34 11.07 45.67
C ALA A 146 -2.34 12.24 45.63
N HIS A 147 -3.54 12.02 45.08
CA HIS A 147 -4.58 13.03 44.90
C HIS A 147 -5.92 12.59 45.52
N PRO A 148 -6.00 12.43 46.85
CA PRO A 148 -7.21 11.95 47.51
C PRO A 148 -8.39 12.92 47.31
N THR A 149 -9.60 12.37 47.31
CA THR A 149 -10.83 13.15 47.12
C THR A 149 -11.16 13.94 48.39
N GLN A 150 -11.54 15.21 48.25
CA GLN A 150 -12.07 16.05 49.32
C GLN A 150 -13.52 16.46 48.99
N PRO A 151 -14.37 16.78 49.98
CA PRO A 151 -15.70 17.31 49.74
C PRO A 151 -15.65 18.54 48.83
N GLY A 152 -16.44 18.53 47.75
CA GLY A 152 -16.48 19.61 46.75
C GLY A 152 -15.49 19.47 45.58
N ASN A 153 -14.62 18.44 45.58
CA ASN A 153 -13.75 18.16 44.44
C ASN A 153 -14.55 17.63 43.24
N SER A 154 -14.01 17.86 42.04
CA SER A 154 -14.52 17.23 40.82
C SER A 154 -14.49 15.69 40.90
N THR A 155 -15.47 15.03 40.29
CA THR A 155 -15.54 13.57 40.16
C THR A 155 -14.52 12.98 39.18
N LEU A 156 -13.81 13.86 38.44
CA LEU A 156 -12.77 13.48 37.50
C LEU A 156 -11.55 12.88 38.22
N MET A 157 -10.90 11.94 37.53
CA MET A 157 -9.69 11.28 37.96
C MET A 157 -8.51 12.24 37.99
N PHE A 158 -8.38 13.09 36.97
CA PHE A 158 -7.25 14.01 36.81
C PHE A 158 -7.61 15.41 37.26
N THR A 159 -7.34 15.68 38.53
CA THR A 159 -7.58 16.97 39.19
C THR A 159 -6.33 17.50 39.86
N ASP A 160 -6.09 18.81 39.77
CA ASP A 160 -5.10 19.52 40.56
C ASP A 160 -5.83 20.44 41.56
N ARG A 161 -5.56 20.26 42.86
CA ARG A 161 -6.26 20.94 43.97
C ARG A 161 -7.80 20.94 43.82
N GLY A 162 -8.36 19.79 43.44
CA GLY A 162 -9.80 19.58 43.28
C GLY A 162 -10.41 20.11 41.97
N ARG A 163 -9.63 20.78 41.12
CA ARG A 163 -10.08 21.32 39.82
C ARG A 163 -9.62 20.46 38.64
N PRO A 164 -10.39 20.37 37.55
CA PRO A 164 -10.00 19.62 36.36
C PRO A 164 -8.67 20.11 35.76
N ILE A 165 -7.80 19.19 35.38
CA ILE A 165 -6.55 19.52 34.70
C ILE A 165 -6.83 20.05 33.28
N PRO A 166 -6.24 21.19 32.87
CA PRO A 166 -6.46 21.75 31.55
C PRO A 166 -5.80 20.91 30.45
N GLY A 167 -6.41 20.88 29.26
CA GLY A 167 -5.92 20.10 28.12
C GLY A 167 -4.47 20.39 27.70
N ARG A 168 -3.99 21.63 27.89
CA ARG A 168 -2.59 21.98 27.59
C ARG A 168 -1.59 21.21 28.46
N ARG A 169 -1.94 20.81 29.68
CA ARG A 169 -1.04 20.03 30.55
C ARG A 169 -0.68 18.69 29.93
N VAL A 170 -1.64 18.05 29.25
CA VAL A 170 -1.40 16.81 28.51
C VAL A 170 -0.47 17.03 27.32
N ASP A 171 -0.64 18.14 26.61
CA ASP A 171 0.27 18.48 25.49
C ASP A 171 1.70 18.71 26.01
N TYR A 172 1.86 19.38 27.16
CA TYR A 172 3.16 19.56 27.81
C TYR A 172 3.78 18.25 28.32
N ALA A 173 2.98 17.33 28.86
CA ALA A 173 3.44 16.01 29.28
C ALA A 173 4.10 15.25 28.12
N VAL A 174 3.40 15.19 26.98
CA VAL A 174 3.89 14.51 25.77
C VAL A 174 5.11 15.24 25.21
N TYR A 175 5.11 16.57 25.20
CA TYR A 175 6.25 17.37 24.77
C TYR A 175 7.49 17.13 25.64
N ALA A 176 7.34 17.10 26.97
CA ALA A 176 8.43 16.84 27.91
C ALA A 176 9.03 15.45 27.70
N ALA A 177 8.19 14.42 27.57
CA ALA A 177 8.64 13.06 27.28
C ALA A 177 9.37 12.97 25.92
N ALA A 178 8.85 13.63 24.89
CA ALA A 178 9.46 13.62 23.56
C ALA A 178 10.80 14.36 23.53
N GLY A 179 10.90 15.48 24.25
CA GLY A 179 12.16 16.22 24.45
C GLY A 179 13.20 15.38 25.19
N ALA A 180 12.80 14.70 26.27
CA ALA A 180 13.66 13.79 27.01
C ALA A 180 14.10 12.56 26.19
N ALA A 181 13.28 12.11 25.24
CA ALA A 181 13.60 11.02 24.32
C ALA A 181 14.40 11.45 23.08
N GLY A 182 14.50 12.76 22.79
CA GLY A 182 15.19 13.27 21.61
C GLY A 182 14.48 13.04 20.27
N ILE A 183 13.17 12.72 20.27
CA ILE A 183 12.42 12.30 19.07
C ILE A 183 11.61 13.41 18.37
N GLY A 184 11.94 14.68 18.65
CA GLY A 184 11.26 15.83 18.06
C GLY A 184 9.83 16.06 18.58
N HIS A 185 8.98 16.69 17.77
CA HIS A 185 7.64 17.09 18.20
C HIS A 185 6.61 15.94 18.10
N VAL A 186 6.06 15.56 19.24
CA VAL A 186 5.03 14.54 19.38
C VAL A 186 3.76 15.12 19.99
N THR A 187 2.61 14.65 19.52
CA THR A 187 1.28 15.05 20.01
C THR A 187 0.53 13.87 20.63
N PRO A 188 -0.43 14.12 21.54
CA PRO A 188 -1.27 13.05 22.11
C PRO A 188 -1.98 12.19 21.05
N HIS A 189 -2.38 12.78 19.93
CA HIS A 189 -3.06 12.04 18.86
C HIS A 189 -2.11 11.12 18.09
N GLN A 190 -0.82 11.48 17.98
CA GLN A 190 0.18 10.59 17.40
C GLN A 190 0.35 9.33 18.23
N LEU A 191 0.28 9.39 19.56
CA LEU A 191 0.35 8.20 20.42
C LEU A 191 -0.79 7.22 20.13
N ARG A 192 -2.00 7.75 19.93
CA ARG A 192 -3.15 6.95 19.51
C ARG A 192 -2.94 6.31 18.15
N HIS A 193 -2.39 7.05 17.18
CA HIS A 193 -2.07 6.49 15.87
C HIS A 193 -0.99 5.41 15.96
N THR A 194 0.05 5.63 16.78
CA THR A 194 1.09 4.63 17.06
C THR A 194 0.50 3.34 17.59
N LEU A 195 -0.36 3.40 18.62
CA LEU A 195 -0.99 2.20 19.16
C LEU A 195 -1.81 1.45 18.11
N ALA A 196 -2.61 2.18 17.32
CA ALA A 196 -3.44 1.61 16.26
C ALA A 196 -2.60 0.86 15.21
N THR A 197 -1.56 1.52 14.70
CA THR A 197 -0.64 0.94 13.72
C THR A 197 0.13 -0.25 14.31
N GLN A 198 0.64 -0.14 15.54
CA GLN A 198 1.35 -1.22 16.21
C GLN A 198 0.49 -2.45 16.45
N ALA A 199 -0.79 -2.26 16.80
CA ALA A 199 -1.75 -3.34 17.01
C ALA A 199 -2.06 -4.08 15.69
N ILE A 200 -2.34 -3.34 14.61
CA ILE A 200 -2.61 -3.92 13.29
C ILE A 200 -1.38 -4.67 12.77
N ASN A 201 -0.20 -4.06 12.85
CA ASN A 201 1.06 -4.68 12.42
C ASN A 201 1.40 -5.95 13.20
N ARG A 202 0.78 -6.18 14.37
CA ARG A 202 0.97 -7.36 15.23
C ARG A 202 -0.23 -8.33 15.16
N GLY A 203 -1.10 -8.17 14.17
CA GLY A 203 -2.17 -9.12 13.87
C GLY A 203 -3.48 -8.89 14.63
N MET A 204 -3.64 -7.76 15.32
CA MET A 204 -4.95 -7.42 15.90
C MET A 204 -5.95 -7.10 14.79
N SER A 205 -7.12 -7.74 14.82
CA SER A 205 -8.15 -7.53 13.80
C SER A 205 -8.62 -6.07 13.75
N LEU A 206 -9.07 -5.62 12.58
CA LEU A 206 -9.53 -4.24 12.39
C LEU A 206 -10.76 -3.93 13.25
N GLU A 207 -11.62 -4.92 13.49
CA GLU A 207 -12.78 -4.83 14.36
C GLU A 207 -12.36 -4.64 15.82
N ALA A 208 -11.38 -5.40 16.28
CA ALA A 208 -10.86 -5.29 17.65
C ALA A 208 -10.18 -3.93 17.87
N VAL A 209 -9.41 -3.44 16.89
CA VAL A 209 -8.80 -2.10 16.93
C VAL A 209 -9.88 -1.00 16.89
N ALA A 210 -10.93 -1.17 16.07
CA ALA A 210 -12.06 -0.23 16.02
C ALA A 210 -12.78 -0.14 17.37
N ALA A 211 -13.04 -1.28 18.01
CA ALA A 211 -13.67 -1.37 19.31
C ALA A 211 -12.79 -0.72 20.41
N LEU A 212 -11.50 -1.08 20.45
CA LEU A 212 -10.52 -0.52 21.40
C LEU A 212 -10.48 1.02 21.32
N LEU A 213 -10.42 1.55 20.11
CA LEU A 213 -10.28 2.98 19.86
C LEU A 213 -11.61 3.74 19.90
N GLY A 214 -12.75 3.06 19.87
CA GLY A 214 -14.06 3.69 19.78
C GLY A 214 -14.24 4.42 18.44
N HIS A 215 -14.07 3.69 17.34
CA HIS A 215 -14.41 4.18 16.01
C HIS A 215 -15.87 3.82 15.67
N SER A 216 -16.63 4.81 15.19
CA SER A 216 -18.02 4.61 14.76
C SER A 216 -18.14 3.94 13.39
N SER A 217 -17.04 3.83 12.64
CA SER A 217 -17.00 3.13 11.36
C SER A 217 -15.64 2.52 11.11
N LEU A 218 -15.62 1.37 10.42
CA LEU A 218 -14.39 0.68 10.05
C LEU A 218 -13.51 1.52 9.11
N SER A 219 -14.10 2.47 8.36
CA SER A 219 -13.37 3.41 7.51
C SER A 219 -12.33 4.24 8.29
N MET A 220 -12.61 4.57 9.55
CA MET A 220 -11.66 5.25 10.44
C MET A 220 -10.46 4.34 10.74
N THR A 221 -10.70 3.04 10.97
CA THR A 221 -9.64 2.06 11.26
C THR A 221 -8.82 1.71 10.02
N LEU A 222 -9.44 1.64 8.85
CA LEU A 222 -8.75 1.37 7.58
C LEU A 222 -7.67 2.39 7.23
N THR A 223 -7.73 3.59 7.81
CA THR A 223 -6.67 4.59 7.68
C THR A 223 -5.32 4.05 8.20
N TYR A 224 -5.34 3.20 9.24
CA TYR A 224 -4.14 2.60 9.82
C TYR A 224 -3.69 1.33 9.08
N ALA A 225 -4.62 0.55 8.54
CA ALA A 225 -4.28 -0.62 7.73
C ALA A 225 -3.42 -0.25 6.52
N ARG A 226 -3.71 0.91 5.90
CA ARG A 226 -2.91 1.47 4.80
C ARG A 226 -1.47 1.84 5.18
N ILE A 227 -1.15 1.93 6.47
CA ILE A 227 0.18 2.25 6.98
C ILE A 227 1.03 0.98 7.18
N SER A 228 0.39 -0.19 7.25
CA SER A 228 1.06 -1.48 7.44
C SER A 228 1.76 -1.96 6.16
N ASP A 229 2.70 -1.16 5.63
CA ASP A 229 3.48 -1.50 4.43
C ASP A 229 4.24 -2.81 4.59
N ARG A 230 4.62 -3.19 5.82
CA ARG A 230 5.25 -4.48 6.10
C ARG A 230 4.31 -5.65 5.81
N THR A 231 3.02 -5.53 6.15
CA THR A 231 2.05 -6.61 5.86
C THR A 231 1.81 -6.70 4.36
N VAL A 232 1.67 -5.56 3.67
CA VAL A 232 1.52 -5.53 2.21
C VAL A 232 2.75 -6.09 1.51
N ALA A 233 3.96 -5.73 1.95
CA ALA A 233 5.20 -6.24 1.39
C ALA A 233 5.36 -7.74 1.67
N ASP A 234 5.16 -8.19 2.90
CA ASP A 234 5.27 -9.60 3.28
C ASP A 234 4.25 -10.47 2.51
N GLU A 235 2.99 -10.02 2.40
CA GLU A 235 1.95 -10.69 1.59
C GLU A 235 2.27 -10.65 0.10
N TYR A 236 2.71 -9.50 -0.42
CA TYR A 236 3.12 -9.37 -1.82
C TYR A 236 4.26 -10.32 -2.15
N PHE A 237 5.32 -10.36 -1.33
CA PHE A 237 6.45 -11.26 -1.55
C PHE A 237 6.06 -12.72 -1.38
N ALA A 238 5.16 -13.06 -0.45
CA ALA A 238 4.62 -14.41 -0.31
C ALA A 238 3.88 -14.87 -1.58
N VAL A 239 3.00 -14.02 -2.13
CA VAL A 239 2.27 -14.31 -3.38
C VAL A 239 3.21 -14.36 -4.57
N THR A 240 4.13 -13.39 -4.69
CA THR A 240 5.08 -13.32 -5.80
C THR A 240 6.00 -14.54 -5.83
N THR A 241 6.45 -15.02 -4.66
CA THR A 241 7.25 -16.26 -4.57
C THR A 241 6.49 -17.47 -5.09
N GLN A 242 5.18 -17.57 -4.81
CA GLN A 242 4.33 -18.66 -5.32
C GLN A 242 4.14 -18.56 -6.84
N ILE A 243 3.96 -17.35 -7.37
CA ILE A 243 3.82 -17.09 -8.81
C ILE A 243 5.13 -17.46 -9.55
N GLU A 244 6.27 -17.01 -9.04
CA GLU A 244 7.59 -17.36 -9.60
C GLU A 244 7.83 -18.87 -9.60
N ALA A 245 7.41 -19.58 -8.53
CA ALA A 245 7.49 -21.04 -8.49
C ALA A 245 6.61 -21.74 -9.53
N LEU A 246 5.50 -21.12 -9.97
CA LEU A 246 4.67 -21.62 -11.08
C LEU A 246 5.34 -21.38 -12.43
N TYR A 247 5.96 -20.22 -12.63
CA TYR A 247 6.71 -19.92 -13.85
C TYR A 247 7.94 -20.81 -13.99
N ALA A 248 8.69 -21.07 -12.92
CA ALA A 248 9.83 -21.98 -12.93
C ALA A 248 9.45 -23.44 -13.25
N LYS A 249 8.22 -23.86 -12.94
CA LYS A 249 7.70 -25.20 -13.32
C LYS A 249 7.26 -25.28 -14.79
N THR A 250 7.12 -24.14 -15.46
CA THR A 250 6.74 -24.03 -16.88
C THR A 250 7.96 -23.80 -17.75
N GLU A 251 9.09 -24.44 -17.43
CA GLU A 251 10.14 -24.66 -18.43
C GLU A 251 9.58 -25.62 -19.49
N VAL A 252 9.04 -25.04 -20.56
CA VAL A 252 8.59 -25.77 -21.75
C VAL A 252 9.83 -26.29 -22.46
N SER A 253 10.28 -27.47 -22.07
CA SER A 253 11.07 -28.33 -22.95
C SER A 253 10.09 -29.08 -23.86
N LEU A 254 9.95 -28.62 -25.11
CA LEU A 254 9.27 -29.42 -26.12
C LEU A 254 10.18 -30.61 -26.45
N PRO A 255 9.77 -31.87 -26.18
CA PRO A 255 10.55 -33.02 -26.60
C PRO A 255 10.49 -33.11 -28.13
N ALA A 256 11.64 -33.29 -28.78
CA ALA A 256 11.80 -33.44 -30.22
C ALA A 256 10.97 -34.57 -30.88
N ALA A 257 10.21 -35.36 -30.11
CA ALA A 257 9.49 -36.55 -30.56
C ALA A 257 8.00 -36.34 -30.89
N THR A 258 7.44 -35.11 -30.81
CA THR A 258 6.01 -34.85 -31.10
C THR A 258 5.74 -34.42 -32.55
N GLU A 259 6.29 -35.14 -33.53
CA GLU A 259 5.77 -35.04 -34.91
C GLU A 259 4.55 -35.97 -35.08
N GLY A 260 3.36 -35.40 -35.11
CA GLY A 260 2.12 -36.13 -35.42
C GLY A 260 2.02 -36.57 -36.89
N PRO A 261 1.16 -37.54 -37.23
CA PRO A 261 1.04 -38.09 -38.58
C PRO A 261 0.66 -37.06 -39.65
N ASN A 262 -0.11 -36.02 -39.32
CA ASN A 262 -0.42 -34.92 -40.25
C ASN A 262 0.80 -34.01 -40.52
N MET A 263 1.70 -33.82 -39.56
CA MET A 263 2.94 -33.07 -39.75
C MET A 263 3.92 -33.85 -40.63
N ARG A 264 4.02 -35.18 -40.44
CA ARG A 264 4.77 -36.07 -41.34
C ARG A 264 4.21 -36.10 -42.76
N ARG A 265 2.88 -36.10 -42.88
CA ARG A 265 2.17 -36.09 -44.17
C ARG A 265 2.37 -34.76 -44.91
N LEU A 266 2.26 -33.62 -44.23
CA LEU A 266 2.58 -32.30 -44.78
C LEU A 266 4.05 -32.19 -45.23
N ARG A 267 4.99 -32.80 -44.49
CA ARG A 267 6.41 -32.85 -44.87
C ARG A 267 6.65 -33.73 -46.12
N GLY A 268 5.87 -34.80 -46.30
CA GLY A 268 5.97 -35.73 -47.43
C GLY A 268 5.23 -35.28 -48.71
N GLU A 269 4.13 -34.53 -48.58
CA GLU A 269 3.27 -34.14 -49.71
C GLU A 269 3.78 -32.90 -50.48
N SER A 270 4.71 -32.10 -49.91
CA SER A 270 5.15 -30.84 -50.50
C SER A 270 6.59 -30.83 -51.01
N THR A 271 7.23 -31.99 -51.21
CA THR A 271 8.63 -32.05 -51.68
C THR A 271 8.78 -32.85 -52.98
N ARG A 272 8.80 -32.15 -54.12
CA ARG A 272 9.22 -32.78 -55.39
C ARG A 272 10.75 -32.91 -55.38
N LEU A 273 11.26 -34.13 -55.57
CA LEU A 273 12.70 -34.37 -55.66
C LEU A 273 13.29 -33.75 -56.94
N LEU A 274 14.43 -33.08 -56.78
CA LEU A 274 15.24 -32.47 -57.84
C LEU A 274 16.66 -33.05 -57.79
N GLY A 275 17.48 -32.79 -58.82
CA GLY A 275 18.83 -33.37 -58.90
C GLY A 275 19.74 -33.01 -57.71
N ASN A 276 19.63 -31.78 -57.22
CA ASN A 276 20.48 -31.20 -56.18
C ASN A 276 19.71 -30.80 -54.90
N GLY A 277 18.45 -31.23 -54.74
CA GLY A 277 17.63 -30.89 -53.58
C GLY A 277 16.14 -31.19 -53.79
N HIS A 278 15.28 -30.39 -53.17
CA HIS A 278 13.83 -30.53 -53.21
C HIS A 278 13.14 -29.20 -53.54
N CYS A 279 12.02 -29.28 -54.23
CA CYS A 279 11.10 -28.16 -54.38
C CYS A 279 10.09 -28.20 -53.23
N THR A 280 10.10 -27.19 -52.36
CA THR A 280 9.16 -27.03 -51.24
C THR A 280 7.90 -26.24 -51.63
N ARG A 281 7.72 -25.99 -52.93
CA ARG A 281 6.61 -25.21 -53.46
C ARG A 281 5.29 -25.99 -53.27
N PRO A 282 4.28 -25.39 -52.63
CA PRO A 282 2.96 -25.99 -52.51
C PRO A 282 2.37 -26.39 -53.87
N ALA A 283 1.71 -27.55 -53.93
CA ALA A 283 1.13 -28.10 -55.17
C ALA A 283 0.06 -27.19 -55.82
N VAL A 284 -0.56 -26.30 -55.05
CA VAL A 284 -1.58 -25.34 -55.51
C VAL A 284 -1.00 -24.12 -56.24
N LEU A 285 0.31 -23.90 -56.22
CA LEU A 285 0.96 -22.80 -56.93
C LEU A 285 1.49 -23.28 -58.29
N ASP A 286 1.38 -22.46 -59.33
CA ASP A 286 1.97 -22.73 -60.65
C ASP A 286 3.47 -22.39 -60.70
N CYS A 287 4.23 -23.11 -61.53
CA CYS A 287 5.69 -22.98 -61.57
C CYS A 287 6.08 -22.10 -62.74
N ARG A 288 6.76 -20.99 -62.45
CA ARG A 288 7.32 -20.14 -63.50
C ARG A 288 8.67 -20.66 -64.04
N TYR A 289 9.39 -21.45 -63.24
CA TYR A 289 10.67 -22.03 -63.63
C TYR A 289 10.46 -23.47 -64.08
N GLU A 290 10.54 -23.71 -65.39
CA GLU A 290 10.33 -25.06 -65.94
C GLU A 290 11.54 -25.99 -65.66
N THR A 291 12.76 -25.45 -65.60
CA THR A 291 14.00 -26.25 -65.50
C THR A 291 15.13 -25.70 -64.62
N ILE A 292 15.08 -24.44 -64.17
CA ILE A 292 16.16 -23.82 -63.37
C ILE A 292 15.70 -23.69 -61.91
N CYS A 293 16.12 -24.65 -61.06
CA CYS A 293 15.63 -24.72 -59.68
C CYS A 293 16.61 -24.19 -58.63
N GLU A 294 17.92 -24.27 -58.85
CA GLU A 294 18.95 -24.05 -57.81
C GLU A 294 19.01 -22.61 -57.28
N THR A 295 18.42 -21.67 -58.03
CA THR A 295 18.30 -20.25 -57.67
C THR A 295 16.87 -19.85 -57.27
N CYS A 296 15.93 -20.80 -57.28
CA CYS A 296 14.53 -20.55 -56.92
C CYS A 296 14.38 -20.38 -55.40
N THR A 297 13.47 -19.50 -54.98
CA THR A 297 13.16 -19.28 -53.55
C THR A 297 12.49 -20.49 -52.88
N HIS A 298 11.83 -21.35 -53.64
CA HIS A 298 11.23 -22.60 -53.15
C HIS A 298 12.17 -23.80 -53.25
N PHE A 299 13.44 -23.59 -53.57
CA PHE A 299 14.44 -24.65 -53.57
C PHE A 299 15.06 -24.80 -52.18
N ALA A 300 15.01 -26.01 -51.66
CA ALA A 300 15.68 -26.39 -50.42
C ALA A 300 16.63 -27.56 -50.72
N THR A 301 17.84 -27.51 -50.17
CA THR A 301 18.78 -28.64 -50.19
C THR A 301 18.84 -29.28 -48.80
N SER A 302 19.32 -30.52 -48.73
CA SER A 302 19.53 -31.27 -47.50
C SER A 302 20.94 -31.85 -47.46
N GLU A 303 21.35 -32.34 -46.29
CA GLU A 303 22.65 -32.99 -46.10
C GLU A 303 22.88 -34.15 -47.08
N ASP A 304 21.82 -34.87 -47.48
CA ASP A 304 21.87 -35.96 -48.46
C ASP A 304 22.41 -35.52 -49.84
N HIS A 305 22.28 -34.23 -50.16
CA HIS A 305 22.70 -33.66 -51.44
C HIS A 305 24.09 -33.02 -51.37
N ARG A 306 24.71 -32.93 -50.18
CA ARG A 306 25.99 -32.22 -49.98
C ARG A 306 27.07 -32.72 -50.93
N GLN A 307 27.29 -34.03 -51.01
CA GLN A 307 28.35 -34.58 -51.87
C GLN A 307 28.15 -34.23 -53.34
N ARG A 308 26.90 -34.22 -53.82
CA ARG A 308 26.60 -33.83 -55.21
C ARG A 308 26.87 -32.34 -55.44
N LEU A 309 26.48 -31.48 -54.49
CA LEU A 309 26.74 -30.05 -54.54
C LEU A 309 28.25 -29.74 -54.53
N THR A 310 29.02 -30.45 -53.71
CA THR A 310 30.49 -30.34 -53.71
C THR A 310 31.07 -30.73 -55.06
N ASN A 311 30.66 -31.87 -55.63
CA ASN A 311 31.12 -32.30 -56.95
C ASN A 311 30.77 -31.27 -58.06
N GLN A 312 29.60 -30.63 -57.98
CA GLN A 312 29.18 -29.60 -58.93
C GLN A 312 29.97 -28.30 -58.76
N LEU A 313 30.33 -27.95 -57.52
CA LEU A 313 31.21 -26.83 -57.22
C LEU A 313 32.63 -27.09 -57.75
N ASP A 314 33.17 -28.27 -57.54
CA ASP A 314 34.50 -28.65 -58.04
C ASP A 314 34.53 -28.59 -59.56
N ASN A 315 33.51 -29.16 -60.23
CA ASN A 315 33.38 -29.08 -61.69
C ASN A 315 33.28 -27.64 -62.22
N ALA A 316 32.48 -26.79 -61.56
CA ALA A 316 32.38 -25.38 -61.92
C ALA A 316 33.71 -24.65 -61.69
N THR A 317 34.46 -25.05 -60.66
CA THR A 317 35.78 -24.52 -60.32
C THR A 317 36.80 -24.82 -61.39
N GLU A 318 36.90 -26.09 -61.80
CA GLU A 318 37.78 -26.57 -62.85
C GLU A 318 37.50 -25.93 -64.22
N ARG A 319 36.23 -25.67 -64.54
CA ARG A 319 35.81 -25.08 -65.83
C ARG A 319 35.80 -23.55 -65.86
N ASP A 320 36.20 -22.92 -64.76
CA ASP A 320 36.17 -21.49 -64.53
C ASP A 320 34.83 -20.79 -64.81
N GLU A 321 33.75 -21.36 -64.29
CA GLU A 321 32.39 -20.84 -64.48
C GLU A 321 31.90 -20.06 -63.24
N PRO A 322 32.19 -18.75 -63.11
CA PRO A 322 32.05 -18.02 -61.84
C PRO A 322 30.61 -17.99 -61.31
N ARG A 323 29.62 -17.89 -62.20
CA ARG A 323 28.21 -17.87 -61.79
C ARG A 323 27.76 -19.19 -61.17
N ARG A 324 28.19 -20.33 -61.72
CA ARG A 324 27.86 -21.66 -61.15
C ARG A 324 28.61 -21.92 -59.85
N LYS A 325 29.87 -21.49 -59.74
CA LYS A 325 30.63 -21.53 -58.48
C LYS A 325 29.86 -20.80 -57.37
N THR A 326 29.37 -19.58 -57.62
CA THR A 326 28.61 -18.79 -56.63
C THR A 326 27.36 -19.52 -56.16
N VAL A 327 26.55 -20.07 -57.08
CA VAL A 327 25.31 -20.77 -56.72
C VAL A 327 25.58 -21.97 -55.82
N TYR A 328 26.54 -22.84 -56.15
CA TYR A 328 26.82 -24.02 -55.35
C TYR A 328 27.50 -23.70 -54.01
N LEU A 329 28.36 -22.68 -53.95
CA LEU A 329 28.91 -22.17 -52.70
C LEU A 329 27.82 -21.67 -51.76
N GLU A 330 26.86 -20.90 -52.26
CA GLU A 330 25.74 -20.41 -51.46
C GLU A 330 24.88 -21.57 -50.92
N LEU A 331 24.62 -22.60 -51.73
CA LEU A 331 23.84 -23.75 -51.31
C LEU A 331 24.55 -24.58 -50.22
N LEU A 332 25.86 -24.81 -50.35
CA LEU A 332 26.64 -25.49 -49.31
C LEU A 332 26.69 -24.66 -48.02
N THR A 333 26.89 -23.34 -48.14
CA THR A 333 26.91 -22.43 -46.98
C THR A 333 25.57 -22.43 -46.22
N ARG A 334 24.44 -22.61 -46.91
CA ARG A 334 23.12 -22.71 -46.26
C ARG A 334 22.98 -24.01 -45.45
N LEU A 335 23.59 -25.11 -45.87
CA LEU A 335 23.58 -26.37 -45.11
C LEU A 335 24.39 -26.26 -43.80
N ASP A 336 25.42 -25.41 -43.78
CA ASP A 336 26.29 -25.24 -42.62
C ASP A 336 25.75 -24.27 -41.56
N ARG A 337 24.59 -23.63 -41.80
CA ARG A 337 23.95 -22.74 -40.82
C ARG A 337 23.14 -23.56 -39.80
N PRO A 338 23.34 -23.37 -38.49
CA PRO A 338 22.52 -24.03 -37.47
C PRO A 338 21.06 -23.59 -37.61
N HIS A 339 20.14 -24.56 -37.65
CA HIS A 339 18.70 -24.30 -37.60
C HIS A 339 18.36 -23.68 -36.23
N ILE A 340 18.03 -22.39 -36.20
CA ILE A 340 17.47 -21.69 -35.02
C ILE A 340 15.96 -21.87 -35.02
#